data_AF-A0A3M7N2J7-F1
#
_entry.id   AF-A0A3M7N2J7-F1
#
_cell.length_a   1.000
_cell.length_b   1.000
_cell.length_c   1.000
_cell.angle_alpha   90.00
_cell.angle_beta   90.00
_cell.angle_gamma   90.00
#
_symmetry.space_group_name_H-M   'P 1'
#
loop_
_entity.id
_entity.type
_entity.pdbx_description
1 polymer ?
#
loop_
_entity_poly.entity_id
_entity_poly.type
_entity_poly.pdbx_seq_one_letter_code
_entity_poly.pdbx_strand_id
1 'polypeptide(L)'
;MQQGIVFGAAAPSQPAQPTQSIPKPRSPTSAIISKAKADSAAQAAIRGNDPLGRKPEHLRLSAEQRAELAAKRAREALQRQEDKARESVQLGSLSSSSVFGDDEMLSSKADASASSKEGGAAGGDSAAETLASRNYENMARVLDPRPNARARWQRNMLIRHVRRGGRLTKEMTIARTERQHLVQSHWFKTSMKKLAPLCRQIAGKPVDEAILQMRFSKKAAAQDVLQHLIQARDEAIAVKGMGLASSQALPPAGPVVLDPSIAPAAENQKANKRSKDGSKHETDIYIAQAWINRGPYGKRPEYRARGRVNILRPPHTGMTVLLKEEKTRTREQREKEEKAIRKRLGKNMWTQLPDRPIISQSQQTYL
;
A
#
# COMPACT_ATOMS: atom_id res chain seq x y z
N MET A 1 -23.82 48.64 42.50
CA MET A 1 -22.40 48.68 42.09
C MET A 1 -22.18 47.60 41.04
N GLN A 2 -22.45 47.96 39.78
CA GLN A 2 -22.14 47.14 38.61
C GLN A 2 -20.81 47.67 38.04
N GLN A 3 -19.82 46.82 37.87
CA GLN A 3 -18.63 47.14 37.07
C GLN A 3 -18.60 46.18 35.88
N GLY A 4 -18.90 46.75 34.72
CA GLY A 4 -18.68 46.12 33.42
C GLY A 4 -17.22 46.30 33.02
N ILE A 5 -16.59 45.19 32.62
CA ILE A 5 -15.25 45.18 32.03
C ILE A 5 -15.43 44.91 30.54
N VAL A 6 -15.15 45.94 29.74
CA VAL A 6 -15.05 45.90 28.28
C VAL A 6 -13.63 45.51 27.92
N PHE A 7 -13.43 44.37 27.25
CA PHE A 7 -12.15 44.05 26.60
C PHE A 7 -12.34 43.97 25.09
N GLY A 8 -11.53 44.76 24.40
CA GLY A 8 -11.59 45.04 22.97
C GLY A 8 -11.22 43.87 22.07
N ALA A 9 -11.81 43.92 20.88
CA ALA A 9 -11.57 43.03 19.75
C ALA A 9 -10.15 43.22 19.19
N ALA A 10 -9.33 42.18 19.26
CA ALA A 10 -8.05 42.09 18.56
C ALA A 10 -8.24 41.35 17.22
N ALA A 11 -7.85 42.00 16.13
CA ALA A 11 -7.91 41.49 14.76
C ALA A 11 -7.01 40.25 14.54
N PRO A 12 -7.38 39.31 13.65
CA PRO A 12 -6.56 38.15 13.35
C PRO A 12 -5.35 38.53 12.46
N SER A 13 -4.14 38.27 12.99
CA SER A 13 -2.89 38.32 12.24
C SER A 13 -2.85 37.21 11.18
N GLN A 14 -2.61 37.61 9.93
CA GLN A 14 -2.46 36.70 8.79
C GLN A 14 -1.10 35.97 8.85
N PRO A 15 -1.04 34.67 8.52
CA PRO A 15 0.23 33.95 8.40
C PRO A 15 0.97 34.33 7.12
N ALA A 16 2.27 34.59 7.25
CA ALA A 16 3.21 34.92 6.18
C ALA A 16 3.24 33.85 5.08
N GLN A 17 3.12 34.29 3.83
CA GLN A 17 3.29 33.49 2.62
C GLN A 17 4.79 33.25 2.35
N PRO A 18 5.22 32.04 1.94
CA PRO A 18 6.57 31.82 1.43
C PRO A 18 6.73 32.47 0.05
N THR A 19 7.68 33.40 -0.04
CA THR A 19 8.08 34.10 -1.26
C THR A 19 8.77 33.12 -2.22
N GLN A 20 8.03 32.66 -3.23
CA GLN A 20 8.64 31.99 -4.39
C GLN A 20 9.25 33.04 -5.32
N SER A 21 10.58 33.04 -5.42
CA SER A 21 11.35 33.87 -6.33
C SER A 21 11.13 33.42 -7.78
N ILE A 22 10.34 34.20 -8.54
CA ILE A 22 10.24 34.09 -9.99
C ILE A 22 11.51 34.72 -10.61
N PRO A 23 12.27 34.05 -11.48
CA PRO A 23 13.37 34.69 -12.19
C PRO A 23 12.82 35.71 -13.21
N LYS A 24 13.22 36.98 -13.05
CA LYS A 24 12.93 38.06 -14.01
C LYS A 24 13.60 37.77 -15.37
N PRO A 25 12.95 38.07 -16.52
CA PRO A 25 13.63 38.04 -17.81
C PRO A 25 14.70 39.15 -17.85
N ARG A 26 15.90 38.78 -18.32
CA ARG A 26 17.03 39.70 -18.53
C ARG A 26 16.63 40.77 -19.56
N SER A 27 16.80 42.04 -19.20
CA SER A 27 16.71 43.16 -20.13
C SER A 27 17.85 43.09 -21.16
N PRO A 28 17.59 43.38 -22.46
CA PRO A 28 18.66 43.56 -23.42
C PRO A 28 19.39 44.88 -23.14
N THR A 29 20.69 44.77 -22.94
CA THR A 29 21.62 45.87 -22.71
C THR A 29 21.66 46.79 -23.94
N SER A 30 21.62 48.09 -23.67
CA SER A 30 21.68 49.20 -24.62
C SER A 30 22.95 49.19 -25.49
N ALA A 31 22.80 49.15 -26.81
CA ALA A 31 23.83 49.58 -27.75
C ALA A 31 23.55 51.03 -28.13
N ILE A 32 24.33 51.95 -27.55
CA ILE A 32 24.38 53.36 -27.94
C ILE A 32 25.09 53.42 -29.30
N ILE A 33 24.31 53.54 -30.38
CA ILE A 33 24.84 53.76 -31.73
C ILE A 33 25.20 55.25 -31.84
N SER A 34 26.47 55.53 -32.14
CA SER A 34 27.02 56.87 -32.26
C SER A 34 26.35 57.65 -33.40
N LYS A 35 25.88 58.86 -33.07
CA LYS A 35 25.15 59.79 -33.95
C LYS A 35 25.89 60.12 -35.27
N ALA A 36 27.22 59.98 -35.29
CA ALA A 36 28.06 60.19 -36.48
C ALA A 36 27.82 59.20 -37.63
N LYS A 37 27.23 58.01 -37.38
CA LYS A 37 26.95 57.02 -38.45
C LYS A 37 25.59 57.26 -39.14
N ALA A 38 24.70 58.01 -38.48
CA ALA A 38 23.38 58.37 -39.04
C ALA A 38 23.50 59.43 -40.14
N ASP A 39 24.39 60.40 -39.99
CA ASP A 39 24.55 61.50 -40.96
C ASP A 39 25.24 61.04 -42.26
N SER A 40 26.16 60.07 -42.16
CA SER A 40 26.76 59.39 -43.33
C SER A 40 25.75 58.56 -44.12
N ALA A 41 24.80 57.91 -43.45
CA ALA A 41 23.76 57.11 -44.11
C ALA A 41 22.71 57.99 -44.81
N ALA A 42 22.41 59.17 -44.26
CA ALA A 42 21.50 60.14 -44.88
C ALA A 42 22.09 60.78 -46.15
N GLN A 43 23.40 61.07 -46.20
CA GLN A 43 24.06 61.58 -47.40
C GLN A 43 24.25 60.52 -48.50
N ALA A 44 24.26 59.23 -48.15
CA ALA A 44 24.34 58.13 -49.12
C ALA A 44 22.99 57.81 -49.81
N ALA A 45 21.86 58.07 -49.14
CA ALA A 45 20.51 57.86 -49.69
C ALA A 45 20.17 58.78 -50.89
N ILE A 46 20.85 59.92 -51.03
CA ILE A 46 20.72 60.82 -52.19
C ILE A 46 21.43 60.23 -53.44
N ARG A 47 22.31 59.23 -53.28
CA ARG A 47 23.02 58.53 -54.38
C ARG A 47 22.43 57.14 -54.70
N GLY A 48 21.17 56.88 -54.36
CA GLY A 48 20.41 55.75 -54.92
C GLY A 48 20.91 54.33 -54.58
N ASN A 49 21.63 54.15 -53.47
CA ASN A 49 22.01 52.82 -52.98
C ASN A 49 21.76 52.72 -51.45
N ASP A 50 20.68 52.03 -51.07
CA ASP A 50 20.27 51.82 -49.67
C ASP A 50 21.19 50.79 -48.95
N PRO A 51 21.83 51.15 -47.81
CA PRO A 51 22.84 50.30 -47.16
C PRO A 51 22.29 49.32 -46.10
N LEU A 52 20.97 49.13 -45.99
CA LEU A 52 20.35 48.14 -45.09
C LEU A 52 19.62 47.10 -45.94
N GLY A 53 20.17 45.89 -45.99
CA GLY A 53 19.74 44.79 -46.88
C GLY A 53 18.25 44.44 -46.84
N ARG A 54 17.83 43.56 -47.76
CA ARG A 54 16.43 43.15 -48.01
C ARG A 54 15.61 43.07 -46.71
N LYS A 55 14.57 43.92 -46.59
CA LYS A 55 13.60 43.89 -45.47
C LYS A 55 13.03 42.48 -45.29
N PRO A 56 12.83 42.00 -44.06
CA PRO A 56 12.45 40.62 -43.78
C PRO A 56 11.07 40.28 -44.36
N GLU A 57 10.95 39.09 -44.96
CA GLU A 57 9.82 38.65 -45.80
C GLU A 57 8.43 38.76 -45.13
N HIS A 58 8.35 38.70 -43.80
CA HIS A 58 7.07 38.79 -43.08
C HIS A 58 6.39 40.17 -43.15
N LEU A 59 7.14 41.23 -43.49
CA LEU A 59 6.59 42.56 -43.75
C LEU A 59 5.95 42.68 -45.14
N ARG A 60 6.23 41.75 -46.06
CA ARG A 60 5.62 41.70 -47.40
C ARG A 60 4.29 40.93 -47.44
N LEU A 61 4.00 40.16 -46.38
CA LEU A 61 2.79 39.36 -46.28
C LEU A 61 1.57 40.20 -45.92
N SER A 62 0.41 39.85 -46.49
CA SER A 62 -0.89 40.47 -46.14
C SER A 62 -1.25 40.20 -44.67
N ALA A 63 -2.15 41.01 -44.10
CA ALA A 63 -2.58 40.84 -42.70
C ALA A 63 -3.14 39.43 -42.43
N GLU A 64 -3.86 38.86 -43.40
CA GLU A 64 -4.40 37.50 -43.35
C GLU A 64 -3.28 36.45 -43.33
N GLN A 65 -2.28 36.61 -44.20
CA GLN A 65 -1.11 35.71 -44.24
C GLN A 65 -0.30 35.78 -42.94
N ARG A 66 -0.24 36.95 -42.29
CA ARG A 66 0.41 37.10 -40.97
C ARG A 66 -0.40 36.40 -39.87
N ALA A 67 -1.72 36.50 -39.90
CA ALA A 67 -2.60 35.80 -38.95
C ALA A 67 -2.51 34.28 -39.13
N GLU A 68 -2.46 33.80 -40.37
CA GLU A 68 -2.30 32.37 -40.66
C GLU A 68 -0.92 31.85 -40.20
N LEU A 69 0.14 32.62 -40.41
CA LEU A 69 1.49 32.28 -39.96
C LEU A 69 1.57 32.27 -38.42
N ALA A 70 0.92 33.22 -37.75
CA ALA A 70 0.82 33.24 -36.29
C ALA A 70 0.02 32.03 -35.76
N ALA A 71 -1.08 31.66 -36.42
CA ALA A 71 -1.85 30.47 -36.07
C ALA A 71 -1.05 29.17 -36.28
N LYS A 72 -0.26 29.07 -37.36
CA LYS A 72 0.66 27.95 -37.60
C LYS A 72 1.73 27.83 -36.51
N ARG A 73 2.36 28.95 -36.13
CA ARG A 73 3.33 28.98 -35.03
C ARG A 73 2.72 28.60 -33.68
N ALA A 74 1.49 29.02 -33.41
CA ALA A 74 0.77 28.66 -32.19
C ALA A 74 0.46 27.14 -32.13
N ARG A 75 0.04 26.56 -33.26
CA ARG A 75 -0.17 25.10 -33.37
C ARG A 75 1.14 24.33 -33.21
N GLU A 76 2.22 24.79 -33.83
CA GLU A 76 3.54 24.18 -33.71
C GLU A 76 4.09 24.29 -32.28
N ALA A 77 3.83 25.40 -31.58
CA ALA A 77 4.19 25.56 -30.17
C ALA A 77 3.40 24.61 -29.26
N LEU A 78 2.10 24.40 -29.52
CA LEU A 78 1.28 23.42 -28.81
C LEU A 78 1.76 21.99 -29.09
N GLN A 79 2.03 21.65 -30.36
CA GLN A 79 2.60 20.35 -30.73
C GLN A 79 3.95 20.10 -30.05
N ARG A 80 4.86 21.09 -30.04
CA ARG A 80 6.13 20.98 -29.29
C ARG A 80 5.92 20.81 -27.78
N GLN A 81 4.88 21.41 -27.20
CA GLN A 81 4.55 21.20 -25.78
C GLN A 81 4.00 19.79 -25.56
N GLU A 82 3.15 19.30 -26.45
CA GLU A 82 2.63 17.93 -26.42
C GLU A 82 3.75 16.89 -26.63
N ASP A 83 4.67 17.12 -27.56
CA ASP A 83 5.81 16.25 -27.84
C ASP A 83 6.79 16.25 -26.67
N LYS A 84 7.11 17.41 -26.08
CA LYS A 84 7.90 17.49 -24.84
C LYS A 84 7.19 16.81 -23.66
N ALA A 85 5.87 16.91 -23.58
CA ALA A 85 5.10 16.20 -22.56
C ALA A 85 5.15 14.68 -22.79
N ARG A 86 5.05 14.20 -24.04
CA ARG A 86 5.22 12.80 -24.40
C ARG A 86 6.62 12.27 -24.12
N GLU A 87 7.65 13.04 -24.46
CA GLU A 87 9.06 12.75 -24.13
C GLU A 87 9.29 12.66 -22.61
N SER A 88 8.64 13.54 -21.83
CA SER A 88 8.74 13.54 -20.36
C SER A 88 7.96 12.40 -19.70
N VAL A 89 6.93 11.88 -20.36
CA VAL A 89 6.15 10.73 -19.89
C VAL A 89 6.85 9.46 -20.36
N GLN A 90 7.87 9.05 -19.62
CA GLN A 90 8.41 7.70 -19.74
C GLN A 90 7.34 6.70 -19.30
N LEU A 91 6.70 6.03 -20.28
CA LEU A 91 5.90 4.85 -20.02
C LEU A 91 6.81 3.78 -19.40
N GLY A 92 6.43 3.27 -18.22
CA GLY A 92 7.23 2.23 -17.55
C GLY A 92 7.43 1.03 -18.47
N SER A 93 8.68 0.58 -18.62
CA SER A 93 8.98 -0.64 -19.39
C SER A 93 8.49 -1.87 -18.63
N LEU A 94 8.05 -2.88 -19.38
CA LEU A 94 7.72 -4.20 -18.81
C LEU A 94 8.97 -4.82 -18.17
N SER A 95 8.77 -5.68 -17.17
CA SER A 95 9.85 -6.52 -16.60
C SER A 95 10.45 -7.39 -17.70
N SER A 96 11.76 -7.68 -17.63
CA SER A 96 12.47 -8.57 -18.56
C SER A 96 11.85 -9.98 -18.62
N SER A 97 11.06 -10.37 -17.62
CA SER A 97 10.35 -11.65 -17.54
C SER A 97 8.89 -11.62 -18.02
N SER A 98 8.43 -10.52 -18.62
CA SER A 98 7.03 -10.36 -19.04
C SER A 98 6.79 -10.99 -20.42
N VAL A 99 5.83 -11.92 -20.49
CA VAL A 99 5.36 -12.57 -21.73
C VAL A 99 4.78 -11.57 -22.75
N PHE A 100 4.47 -10.35 -22.33
CA PHE A 100 3.95 -9.28 -23.19
C PHE A 100 5.01 -8.27 -23.66
N GLY A 101 6.30 -8.51 -23.39
CA GLY A 101 7.37 -7.70 -23.97
C GLY A 101 7.60 -8.12 -25.42
N ASP A 102 7.27 -7.25 -26.37
CA ASP A 102 7.61 -7.47 -27.78
C ASP A 102 9.14 -7.61 -27.94
N ASP A 103 9.58 -8.59 -28.72
CA ASP A 103 10.98 -8.91 -28.99
C ASP A 103 11.73 -7.71 -29.62
N GLU A 104 11.03 -6.86 -30.39
CA GLU A 104 11.57 -5.61 -30.94
C GLU A 104 11.95 -4.59 -29.86
N MET A 105 11.17 -4.51 -28.77
CA MET A 105 11.45 -3.59 -27.66
C MET A 105 12.64 -4.05 -26.79
N LEU A 106 12.90 -5.35 -26.79
CA LEU A 106 14.06 -5.96 -26.11
C LEU A 106 15.33 -5.82 -26.97
N SER A 107 15.23 -5.96 -28.28
CA SER A 107 16.37 -5.82 -29.21
C SER A 107 16.94 -4.40 -29.27
N SER A 108 16.09 -3.37 -29.36
CA SER A 108 16.51 -1.97 -29.36
C SER A 108 17.22 -1.54 -28.07
N LYS A 109 16.92 -2.21 -26.95
CA LYS A 109 17.55 -1.98 -25.65
C LYS A 109 18.85 -2.79 -25.49
N ALA A 110 18.94 -3.95 -26.13
CA ALA A 110 20.18 -4.72 -26.23
C ALA A 110 21.24 -3.96 -27.04
N ASP A 111 20.86 -3.29 -28.13
CA ASP A 111 21.80 -2.49 -28.94
C ASP A 111 22.28 -1.22 -28.22
N ALA A 112 21.41 -0.54 -27.45
CA ALA A 112 21.81 0.61 -26.64
C ALA A 112 22.79 0.24 -25.50
N SER A 113 22.59 -0.94 -24.88
CA SER A 113 23.44 -1.45 -23.78
C SER A 113 24.72 -2.16 -24.26
N ALA A 114 24.87 -2.42 -25.56
CA ALA A 114 26.09 -2.96 -26.15
C ALA A 114 27.19 -1.89 -26.31
N SER A 115 26.82 -0.60 -26.36
CA SER A 115 27.77 0.51 -26.59
C SER A 115 28.57 0.96 -25.36
N SER A 116 28.28 0.41 -24.18
CA SER A 116 28.91 0.82 -22.90
C SER A 116 29.62 -0.31 -22.14
N LYS A 117 29.99 -1.41 -22.81
CA LYS A 117 30.62 -2.59 -22.16
C LYS A 117 32.09 -2.78 -22.57
N GLU A 118 32.97 -1.99 -21.97
CA GLU A 118 34.34 -2.42 -21.66
C GLU A 118 34.62 -2.07 -20.18
N GLY A 119 34.54 -3.09 -19.31
CA GLY A 119 34.83 -2.96 -17.88
C GLY A 119 33.86 -3.78 -17.02
N GLY A 120 34.34 -4.90 -16.48
CA GLY A 120 33.53 -5.84 -15.69
C GLY A 120 32.97 -5.26 -14.39
N ALA A 121 31.65 -5.13 -14.32
CA ALA A 121 30.87 -4.97 -13.09
C ALA A 121 29.54 -5.75 -13.21
N ALA A 122 29.63 -7.08 -13.24
CA ALA A 122 28.48 -7.97 -13.39
C ALA A 122 27.61 -7.98 -12.12
N GLY A 123 26.63 -7.08 -12.04
CA GLY A 123 25.58 -7.04 -11.01
C GLY A 123 25.03 -5.65 -10.66
N GLY A 124 25.68 -4.58 -11.10
CA GLY A 124 25.28 -3.20 -10.75
C GLY A 124 24.18 -2.60 -11.63
N ASP A 125 24.21 -2.86 -12.94
CA ASP A 125 23.38 -2.13 -13.90
C ASP A 125 21.88 -2.46 -13.80
N SER A 126 21.53 -3.73 -13.58
CA SER A 126 20.13 -4.15 -13.39
C SER A 126 19.54 -3.64 -12.06
N ALA A 127 20.36 -3.55 -11.01
CA ALA A 127 19.96 -2.93 -9.75
C ALA A 127 19.75 -1.41 -9.92
N ALA A 128 20.64 -0.74 -10.65
CA ALA A 128 20.52 0.69 -10.93
C ALA A 128 19.27 1.02 -11.77
N GLU A 129 18.95 0.23 -12.80
CA GLU A 129 17.73 0.38 -13.61
C GLU A 129 16.44 0.11 -12.81
N THR A 130 16.44 -0.91 -11.94
CA THR A 130 15.30 -1.18 -11.04
C THR A 130 15.13 -0.10 -9.97
N LEU A 131 16.20 0.59 -9.59
CA LEU A 131 16.13 1.73 -8.66
C LEU A 131 15.67 3.01 -9.36
N ALA A 132 16.13 3.28 -10.59
CA ALA A 132 15.69 4.43 -11.38
C ALA A 132 14.18 4.38 -11.70
N SER A 133 13.63 3.18 -11.95
CA SER A 133 12.18 3.00 -12.09
C SER A 133 11.40 3.15 -10.77
N ARG A 134 12.07 3.06 -9.61
CA ARG A 134 11.50 3.35 -8.28
C ARG A 134 11.61 4.82 -7.86
N ASN A 135 11.99 5.70 -8.79
CA ASN A 135 12.01 7.14 -8.53
C ASN A 135 10.61 7.62 -8.07
N TYR A 136 10.56 8.23 -6.89
CA TYR A 136 9.31 8.66 -6.27
C TYR A 136 8.53 9.63 -7.17
N GLU A 137 9.22 10.53 -7.88
CA GLU A 137 8.60 11.50 -8.80
C GLU A 137 7.82 10.82 -9.93
N ASN A 138 8.40 9.77 -10.52
CA ASN A 138 7.76 9.00 -11.58
C ASN A 138 6.55 8.23 -11.05
N MET A 139 6.67 7.65 -9.85
CA MET A 139 5.60 6.88 -9.22
C MET A 139 4.53 7.74 -8.53
N ALA A 140 4.80 9.03 -8.27
CA ALA A 140 3.97 9.91 -7.45
C ALA A 140 2.53 9.99 -7.97
N ARG A 141 2.34 9.98 -9.30
CA ARG A 141 1.01 10.04 -9.91
C ARG A 141 0.17 8.78 -9.64
N VAL A 142 0.82 7.63 -9.50
CA VAL A 142 0.16 6.33 -9.22
C VAL A 142 0.01 6.10 -7.71
N LEU A 143 1.06 6.39 -6.93
CA LEU A 143 1.08 6.22 -5.48
C LEU A 143 0.18 7.24 -4.77
N ASP A 144 0.17 8.50 -5.25
CA ASP A 144 -0.50 9.64 -4.64
C ASP A 144 -1.41 10.39 -5.65
N PRO A 145 -2.49 9.76 -6.14
CA PRO A 145 -3.38 10.37 -7.12
C PRO A 145 -4.12 11.60 -6.60
N ARG A 146 -4.24 11.78 -5.27
CA ARG A 146 -4.97 12.89 -4.62
C ARG A 146 -4.16 13.51 -3.46
N PRO A 147 -3.13 14.32 -3.74
CA PRO A 147 -2.21 14.83 -2.72
C PRO A 147 -2.90 15.70 -1.65
N ASN A 148 -3.80 16.60 -2.05
CA ASN A 148 -4.51 17.47 -1.11
C ASN A 148 -5.42 16.70 -0.13
N ALA A 149 -6.04 15.61 -0.61
CA ALA A 149 -6.86 14.76 0.26
C ALA A 149 -6.00 14.00 1.28
N ARG A 150 -4.85 13.46 0.83
CA ARG A 150 -3.86 12.82 1.71
C ARG A 150 -3.33 13.79 2.77
N ALA A 151 -2.98 15.02 2.40
CA ALA A 151 -2.49 16.04 3.32
C ALA A 151 -3.50 16.39 4.42
N ARG A 152 -4.79 16.58 4.07
CA ARG A 152 -5.87 16.81 5.05
C ARG A 152 -6.04 15.61 5.99
N TRP A 153 -5.98 14.39 5.46
CA TRP A 153 -6.05 13.17 6.27
C TRP A 153 -4.86 13.06 7.24
N GLN A 154 -3.63 13.34 6.77
CA GLN A 154 -2.41 13.35 7.58
C GLN A 154 -2.50 14.37 8.71
N ARG A 155 -2.98 15.59 8.42
CA ARG A 155 -3.24 16.63 9.44
C ARG A 155 -4.22 16.12 10.51
N ASN A 156 -5.31 15.48 10.10
CA ASN A 156 -6.30 14.93 11.02
C ASN A 156 -5.76 13.76 11.86
N MET A 157 -4.88 12.91 11.29
CA MET A 157 -4.18 11.87 12.06
C MET A 157 -3.24 12.49 13.09
N LEU A 158 -2.46 13.49 12.68
CA LEU A 158 -1.51 14.20 13.54
C LEU A 158 -2.22 14.84 14.73
N ILE A 159 -3.31 15.58 14.50
CA ILE A 159 -4.13 16.19 15.55
C ILE A 159 -4.65 15.13 16.52
N ARG A 160 -5.13 13.98 16.02
CA ARG A 160 -5.57 12.87 16.87
C ARG A 160 -4.43 12.29 17.71
N HIS A 161 -3.23 12.18 17.14
CA HIS A 161 -2.07 11.65 17.85
C HIS A 161 -1.58 12.62 18.93
N VAL A 162 -1.50 13.92 18.62
CA VAL A 162 -1.16 15.00 19.56
C VAL A 162 -2.18 15.05 20.71
N ARG A 163 -3.48 14.96 20.41
CA ARG A 163 -4.54 14.94 21.43
C ARG A 163 -4.41 13.75 22.40
N ARG A 164 -3.82 12.63 21.96
CA ARG A 164 -3.55 11.46 22.82
C ARG A 164 -2.25 11.58 23.62
N GLY A 165 -1.46 12.64 23.40
CA GLY A 165 -0.16 12.82 24.06
C GLY A 165 0.82 11.69 23.75
N GLY A 166 0.77 11.12 22.55
CA GLY A 166 1.66 10.03 22.13
C GLY A 166 1.29 8.63 22.66
N ARG A 167 0.22 8.48 23.46
CA ARG A 167 -0.24 7.16 23.95
C ARG A 167 -0.78 6.30 22.79
N LEU A 168 -0.20 5.11 22.61
CA LEU A 168 -0.64 4.14 21.61
C LEU A 168 -1.83 3.32 22.12
N THR A 169 -2.80 3.05 21.26
CA THR A 169 -3.85 2.07 21.56
C THR A 169 -3.30 0.66 21.37
N LYS A 170 -3.92 -0.33 22.02
CA LYS A 170 -3.55 -1.75 21.86
C LYS A 170 -3.47 -2.16 20.39
N GLU A 171 -4.43 -1.72 19.57
CA GLU A 171 -4.46 -1.98 18.13
C GLU A 171 -3.27 -1.37 17.39
N MET A 172 -2.88 -0.13 17.72
CA MET A 172 -1.72 0.53 17.11
C MET A 172 -0.42 -0.16 17.53
N THR A 173 -0.30 -0.59 18.78
CA THR A 173 0.85 -1.36 19.26
C THR A 173 0.96 -2.68 18.50
N ILE A 174 -0.13 -3.46 18.40
CA ILE A 174 -0.16 -4.73 17.66
C ILE A 174 0.20 -4.50 16.18
N ALA A 175 -0.39 -3.51 15.52
CA ALA A 175 -0.11 -3.22 14.11
C ALA A 175 1.35 -2.80 13.86
N ARG A 176 2.05 -2.25 14.87
CA ARG A 176 3.46 -1.88 14.78
C ARG A 176 4.39 -3.05 15.10
N THR A 177 4.03 -3.93 16.04
CA THR A 177 4.92 -4.98 16.57
C THR A 177 4.75 -6.34 15.92
N GLU A 178 3.57 -6.62 15.37
CA GLU A 178 3.21 -7.91 14.78
C GLU A 178 2.94 -7.76 13.29
N ARG A 179 3.55 -8.64 12.49
CA ARG A 179 3.30 -8.71 11.07
C ARG A 179 2.05 -9.54 10.81
N GLN A 180 1.23 -9.07 9.87
CA GLN A 180 0.11 -9.83 9.32
C GLN A 180 0.04 -9.65 7.80
N HIS A 181 -0.36 -10.70 7.10
CA HIS A 181 -0.52 -10.69 5.65
C HIS A 181 -1.89 -11.27 5.31
N LEU A 182 -2.71 -10.48 4.62
CA LEU A 182 -4.04 -10.89 4.18
C LEU A 182 -3.98 -11.11 2.68
N VAL A 183 -4.26 -12.34 2.25
CA VAL A 183 -4.21 -12.73 0.83
C VAL A 183 -5.57 -13.26 0.42
N GLN A 184 -6.05 -12.78 -0.72
CA GLN A 184 -7.28 -13.25 -1.35
C GLN A 184 -6.93 -14.09 -2.58
N SER A 185 -7.60 -15.23 -2.72
CA SER A 185 -7.43 -16.11 -3.88
C SER A 185 -8.16 -15.61 -5.11
N HIS A 186 -7.83 -16.20 -6.26
CA HIS A 186 -8.72 -16.17 -7.42
C HIS A 186 -10.03 -16.92 -7.14
N TRP A 187 -10.97 -16.82 -8.07
CA TRP A 187 -12.25 -17.53 -7.98
C TRP A 187 -12.08 -19.03 -8.29
N PHE A 188 -12.36 -19.90 -7.33
CA PHE A 188 -12.44 -21.34 -7.50
C PHE A 188 -13.79 -21.75 -8.09
N LYS A 189 -13.80 -22.82 -8.90
CA LYS A 189 -15.04 -23.38 -9.45
C LYS A 189 -15.76 -24.29 -8.45
N THR A 190 -16.10 -23.76 -7.28
CA THR A 190 -16.73 -24.54 -6.20
C THR A 190 -17.80 -23.74 -5.45
N SER A 191 -18.52 -24.43 -4.56
CA SER A 191 -19.53 -23.82 -3.70
C SER A 191 -18.93 -23.52 -2.33
N MET A 192 -19.43 -22.48 -1.65
CA MET A 192 -18.99 -22.08 -0.32
C MET A 192 -19.10 -23.24 0.67
N LYS A 193 -20.16 -24.05 0.55
CA LYS A 193 -20.39 -25.22 1.41
C LYS A 193 -19.36 -26.32 1.23
N LYS A 194 -18.80 -26.46 0.02
CA LYS A 194 -17.78 -27.47 -0.30
C LYS A 194 -16.38 -27.01 0.08
N LEU A 195 -16.13 -25.70 -0.01
CA LEU A 195 -14.85 -25.09 0.35
C LEU A 195 -14.73 -24.88 1.87
N ALA A 196 -15.83 -24.63 2.59
CA ALA A 196 -15.84 -24.33 4.02
C ALA A 196 -15.17 -25.39 4.91
N PRO A 197 -15.36 -26.71 4.68
CA PRO A 197 -14.63 -27.74 5.42
C PRO A 197 -13.12 -27.64 5.26
N LEU A 198 -12.61 -27.31 4.07
CA LEU A 198 -11.17 -27.15 3.84
C LEU A 198 -10.63 -25.93 4.59
N CYS A 199 -11.30 -24.78 4.52
CA CYS A 199 -10.90 -23.59 5.28
C CYS A 199 -10.86 -23.83 6.79
N ARG A 200 -11.88 -24.51 7.33
CA ARG A 200 -11.92 -24.87 8.75
C ARG A 200 -10.80 -25.85 9.14
N GLN A 201 -10.43 -26.77 8.24
CA GLN A 201 -9.36 -27.73 8.46
C GLN A 201 -7.98 -27.07 8.55
N ILE A 202 -7.71 -26.04 7.73
CA ILE A 202 -6.42 -25.34 7.71
C ILE A 202 -6.30 -24.20 8.72
N ALA A 203 -7.44 -23.67 9.21
CA ALA A 203 -7.44 -22.58 10.17
C ALA A 203 -6.71 -22.98 11.47
N GLY A 204 -5.72 -22.19 11.87
CA GLY A 204 -4.92 -22.43 13.06
C GLY A 204 -3.76 -23.42 12.86
N LYS A 205 -3.51 -23.92 11.66
CA LYS A 205 -2.31 -24.74 11.38
C LYS A 205 -1.12 -23.87 10.98
N PRO A 206 0.13 -24.30 11.22
CA PRO A 206 1.28 -23.68 10.57
C PRO A 206 1.13 -23.83 9.04
N VAL A 207 1.68 -22.87 8.29
CA VAL A 207 1.48 -22.81 6.84
C VAL A 207 1.96 -24.08 6.14
N ASP A 208 3.11 -24.63 6.56
CA ASP A 208 3.67 -25.84 5.96
C ASP A 208 2.83 -27.09 6.24
N GLU A 209 2.29 -27.24 7.46
CA GLU A 209 1.36 -28.34 7.76
C GLU A 209 0.07 -28.18 6.93
N ALA A 210 -0.44 -26.95 6.78
CA ALA A 210 -1.61 -26.71 5.95
C ALA A 210 -1.36 -27.08 4.48
N ILE A 211 -0.19 -26.73 3.92
CA ILE A 211 0.22 -27.14 2.58
C ILE A 211 0.27 -28.67 2.48
N LEU A 212 0.91 -29.35 3.43
CA LEU A 212 0.97 -30.82 3.48
C LEU A 212 -0.44 -31.43 3.51
N GLN A 213 -1.34 -30.89 4.32
CA GLN A 213 -2.72 -31.38 4.44
C GLN A 213 -3.51 -31.20 3.14
N MET A 214 -3.29 -30.10 2.42
CA MET A 214 -3.93 -29.89 1.12
C MET A 214 -3.35 -30.80 0.04
N ARG A 215 -2.03 -31.08 0.08
CA ARG A 215 -1.36 -32.03 -0.84
C ARG A 215 -1.99 -33.42 -0.80
N PHE A 216 -2.30 -33.93 0.39
CA PHE A 216 -2.86 -35.27 0.58
C PHE A 216 -4.40 -35.29 0.70
N SER A 217 -5.07 -34.16 0.45
CA SER A 217 -6.52 -34.09 0.51
C SER A 217 -7.15 -34.65 -0.77
N LYS A 218 -8.13 -35.54 -0.61
CA LYS A 218 -8.89 -36.13 -1.73
C LYS A 218 -9.86 -35.15 -2.41
N LYS A 219 -10.01 -33.93 -1.89
CA LYS A 219 -11.00 -32.95 -2.40
C LYS A 219 -10.40 -32.23 -3.61
N ALA A 220 -11.13 -32.16 -4.72
CA ALA A 220 -10.66 -31.47 -5.94
C ALA A 220 -10.23 -30.02 -5.68
N ALA A 221 -10.99 -29.30 -4.85
CA ALA A 221 -10.69 -27.91 -4.48
C ALA A 221 -9.39 -27.74 -3.67
N ALA A 222 -8.84 -28.82 -3.11
CA ALA A 222 -7.63 -28.74 -2.30
C ALA A 222 -6.39 -28.39 -3.13
N GLN A 223 -6.38 -28.75 -4.41
CA GLN A 223 -5.28 -28.39 -5.31
C GLN A 223 -5.20 -26.87 -5.52
N ASP A 224 -6.33 -26.22 -5.77
CA ASP A 224 -6.39 -24.76 -5.92
C ASP A 224 -6.04 -24.06 -4.59
N VAL A 225 -6.52 -24.60 -3.47
CA VAL A 225 -6.19 -24.09 -2.13
C VAL A 225 -4.70 -24.24 -1.83
N LEU A 226 -4.08 -25.34 -2.23
CA LEU A 226 -2.64 -25.57 -2.10
C LEU A 226 -1.84 -24.52 -2.85
N GLN A 227 -2.18 -24.27 -4.12
CA GLN A 227 -1.50 -23.25 -4.95
C GLN A 227 -1.63 -21.87 -4.31
N HIS A 228 -2.83 -21.55 -3.81
CA HIS A 228 -3.07 -20.30 -3.11
C HIS A 228 -2.27 -20.18 -1.80
N LEU A 229 -2.11 -21.26 -1.03
CA LEU A 229 -1.30 -21.25 0.19
C LEU A 229 0.19 -21.04 -0.09
N ILE A 230 0.71 -21.63 -1.18
CA ILE A 230 2.09 -21.39 -1.63
C ILE A 230 2.26 -19.92 -2.00
N GLN A 231 1.37 -19.38 -2.84
CA GLN A 231 1.37 -17.97 -3.20
C GLN A 231 1.32 -17.07 -1.96
N ALA A 232 0.41 -17.36 -1.02
CA ALA A 232 0.25 -16.54 0.18
C ALA A 232 1.50 -16.57 1.09
N ARG A 233 2.16 -17.73 1.20
CA ARG A 233 3.44 -17.87 1.91
C ARG A 233 4.52 -17.02 1.25
N ASP A 234 4.68 -17.15 -0.06
CA ASP A 234 5.75 -16.49 -0.80
C ASP A 234 5.54 -14.96 -0.80
N GLU A 235 4.30 -14.49 -0.92
CA GLU A 235 3.96 -13.08 -0.73
C GLU A 235 4.18 -12.59 0.70
N ALA A 236 3.88 -13.39 1.72
CA ALA A 236 4.12 -13.02 3.11
C ALA A 236 5.62 -12.83 3.40
N ILE A 237 6.45 -13.70 2.84
CA ILE A 237 7.91 -13.60 2.93
C ILE A 237 8.39 -12.36 2.16
N ALA A 238 7.99 -12.20 0.90
CA ALA A 238 8.49 -11.13 0.04
C ALA A 238 8.00 -9.72 0.46
N VAL A 239 6.71 -9.57 0.78
CA VAL A 239 6.09 -8.27 1.06
C VAL A 239 6.20 -7.87 2.53
N LYS A 240 6.03 -8.83 3.45
CA LYS A 240 6.00 -8.56 4.90
C LYS A 240 7.28 -8.98 5.62
N GLY A 241 8.16 -9.74 4.97
CA GLY A 241 9.38 -10.25 5.60
C GLY A 241 9.12 -11.28 6.70
N MET A 242 7.97 -11.96 6.66
CA MET A 242 7.66 -13.02 7.62
C MET A 242 8.52 -14.27 7.39
N GLY A 243 8.76 -15.08 8.41
CA GLY A 243 9.50 -16.35 8.27
C GLY A 243 10.99 -16.18 7.91
N LEU A 244 11.49 -14.95 7.78
CA LEU A 244 12.91 -14.65 7.63
C LEU A 244 13.53 -14.60 9.02
N ALA A 245 14.36 -15.59 9.34
CA ALA A 245 14.95 -15.71 10.66
C ALA A 245 15.89 -14.53 10.97
N SER A 246 15.63 -13.81 12.07
CA SER A 246 16.71 -13.52 13.01
C SER A 246 16.79 -14.72 13.93
N SER A 247 17.96 -15.32 14.07
CA SER A 247 18.25 -16.57 14.81
C SER A 247 18.03 -16.48 16.32
N GLN A 248 16.89 -15.97 16.78
CA GLN A 248 16.46 -16.13 18.16
C GLN A 248 15.50 -17.32 18.19
N ALA A 249 16.02 -18.48 18.60
CA ALA A 249 15.18 -19.55 19.10
C ALA A 249 14.30 -18.96 20.21
N LEU A 250 13.02 -19.33 20.26
CA LEU A 250 12.22 -19.02 21.44
C LEU A 250 13.01 -19.53 22.66
N PRO A 251 13.17 -18.74 23.74
CA PRO A 251 13.54 -19.33 25.01
C PRO A 251 12.53 -20.47 25.27
N PRO A 252 13.00 -21.68 25.63
CA PRO A 252 12.11 -22.81 25.91
C PRO A 252 11.05 -22.27 26.86
N ALA A 253 9.76 -22.47 26.54
CA ALA A 253 8.61 -21.88 27.22
C ALA A 253 9.01 -21.51 28.65
N GLY A 254 9.38 -20.23 28.86
CA GLY A 254 10.16 -19.82 30.03
C GLY A 254 9.46 -20.31 31.29
N PRO A 255 10.19 -20.53 32.40
CA PRO A 255 9.62 -21.12 33.60
C PRO A 255 8.32 -20.38 33.89
N VAL A 256 7.23 -21.10 33.63
CA VAL A 256 5.88 -20.71 34.00
C VAL A 256 6.06 -20.20 35.41
N VAL A 257 5.68 -18.94 35.67
CA VAL A 257 5.59 -18.45 37.05
C VAL A 257 4.85 -19.56 37.77
N LEU A 258 5.60 -20.33 38.58
CA LEU A 258 5.09 -21.53 39.21
C LEU A 258 4.10 -20.98 40.22
N ASP A 259 2.86 -20.88 39.78
CA ASP A 259 1.71 -20.71 40.62
C ASP A 259 1.84 -21.85 41.64
N PRO A 260 2.11 -21.57 42.93
CA PRO A 260 2.37 -22.61 43.93
C PRO A 260 1.15 -23.53 44.15
N SER A 261 0.03 -23.24 43.48
CA SER A 261 -1.19 -24.04 43.44
C SER A 261 -1.28 -25.02 42.26
N ILE A 262 -0.34 -24.99 41.29
CA ILE A 262 -0.30 -25.94 40.17
C ILE A 262 0.69 -27.06 40.52
N ALA A 263 0.17 -28.21 40.94
CA ALA A 263 0.98 -29.42 41.03
C ALA A 263 1.59 -29.76 39.65
N PRO A 264 2.87 -30.20 39.58
CA PRO A 264 3.43 -30.70 38.34
C PRO A 264 2.55 -31.84 37.81
N ALA A 265 2.41 -31.92 36.48
CA ALA A 265 1.60 -32.95 35.85
C ALA A 265 2.13 -34.34 36.25
N ALA A 266 1.27 -35.18 36.83
CA ALA A 266 1.62 -36.55 37.19
C ALA A 266 1.95 -37.39 35.95
N GLU A 267 2.85 -38.37 36.11
CA GLU A 267 3.41 -39.23 35.06
C GLU A 267 2.34 -39.92 34.16
N ASN A 268 1.12 -40.11 34.67
CA ASN A 268 0.00 -40.75 33.97
C ASN A 268 -1.03 -39.78 33.35
N GLN A 269 -0.80 -38.46 33.39
CA GLN A 269 -1.64 -37.51 32.66
C GLN A 269 -1.26 -37.50 31.18
N LYS A 270 -2.13 -38.05 30.32
CA LYS A 270 -1.98 -37.93 28.87
C LYS A 270 -1.84 -36.45 28.53
N ALA A 271 -0.74 -36.07 27.88
CA ALA A 271 -0.54 -34.71 27.42
C ALA A 271 -1.80 -34.26 26.66
N ASN A 272 -2.44 -33.19 27.15
CA ASN A 272 -3.39 -32.45 26.32
C ASN A 272 -2.73 -32.26 24.96
N LYS A 273 -3.49 -32.33 23.86
CA LYS A 273 -3.05 -32.11 22.47
C LYS A 273 -2.61 -30.65 22.24
N ARG A 274 -1.80 -30.10 23.15
CA ARG A 274 -1.09 -28.84 23.12
C ARG A 274 0.32 -29.23 22.71
N SER A 275 0.60 -29.12 21.41
CA SER A 275 1.90 -29.25 20.75
C SER A 275 2.84 -30.31 21.34
N LYS A 276 2.84 -31.51 20.75
CA LYS A 276 3.93 -32.48 20.96
C LYS A 276 5.20 -32.10 20.16
N ASP A 277 5.14 -31.04 19.36
CA ASP A 277 6.19 -30.67 18.40
C ASP A 277 7.07 -29.52 18.91
N GLY A 278 8.31 -29.53 18.43
CA GLY A 278 9.49 -28.84 18.95
C GLY A 278 9.39 -27.31 19.09
N SER A 279 10.49 -26.71 19.56
CA SER A 279 10.61 -25.26 19.75
C SER A 279 10.22 -24.53 18.45
N LYS A 280 9.05 -23.89 18.45
CA LYS A 280 8.66 -22.97 17.37
C LYS A 280 9.56 -21.73 17.42
N HIS A 281 9.71 -21.04 16.31
CA HIS A 281 10.37 -19.73 16.26
C HIS A 281 9.34 -18.60 16.23
N GLU A 282 9.71 -17.40 16.70
CA GLU A 282 8.76 -16.27 16.79
C GLU A 282 8.27 -15.86 15.41
N THR A 283 9.11 -16.05 14.41
CA THR A 283 8.90 -15.70 13.00
C THR A 283 8.10 -16.73 12.22
N ASP A 284 7.81 -17.91 12.79
CA ASP A 284 7.12 -18.99 12.08
C ASP A 284 5.72 -18.55 11.67
N ILE A 285 5.36 -18.86 10.43
CA ILE A 285 4.11 -18.41 9.82
C ILE A 285 3.01 -19.43 10.08
N TYR A 286 1.87 -18.96 10.58
CA TYR A 286 0.68 -19.78 10.74
C TYR A 286 -0.55 -19.09 10.15
N ILE A 287 -1.55 -19.91 9.82
CA ILE A 287 -2.84 -19.43 9.35
C ILE A 287 -3.67 -19.02 10.56
N ALA A 288 -3.78 -17.71 10.81
CA ALA A 288 -4.57 -17.18 11.92
C ALA A 288 -6.07 -17.32 11.66
N GLN A 289 -6.51 -16.97 10.45
CA GLN A 289 -7.89 -17.06 10.04
C GLN A 289 -7.95 -17.48 8.57
N ALA A 290 -8.98 -18.25 8.22
CA ALA A 290 -9.30 -18.59 6.84
C ALA A 290 -10.82 -18.57 6.67
N TRP A 291 -11.29 -17.82 5.68
CA TRP A 291 -12.72 -17.72 5.37
C TRP A 291 -12.95 -17.64 3.87
N ILE A 292 -14.22 -17.67 3.47
CA ILE A 292 -14.64 -17.81 2.08
C ILE A 292 -15.52 -16.64 1.70
N ASN A 293 -15.32 -16.16 0.49
CA ASN A 293 -16.14 -15.14 -0.15
C ASN A 293 -16.98 -15.75 -1.26
N ARG A 294 -18.16 -15.14 -1.47
CA ARG A 294 -19.08 -15.51 -2.54
C ARG A 294 -18.64 -14.85 -3.84
N GLY A 295 -18.47 -15.64 -4.89
CA GLY A 295 -18.15 -15.14 -6.23
C GLY A 295 -19.37 -15.00 -7.12
N PRO A 296 -19.15 -14.63 -8.40
CA PRO A 296 -20.21 -14.54 -9.39
C PRO A 296 -20.86 -15.91 -9.65
N TYR A 297 -22.17 -15.92 -9.86
CA TYR A 297 -22.91 -17.13 -10.21
C TYR A 297 -23.20 -17.15 -11.70
N GLY A 298 -22.97 -18.30 -12.32
CA GLY A 298 -23.55 -18.55 -13.63
C GLY A 298 -25.06 -18.74 -13.54
N LYS A 299 -25.73 -18.73 -14.69
CA LYS A 299 -27.14 -19.11 -14.83
C LYS A 299 -27.25 -20.11 -15.97
N ARG A 300 -27.88 -21.26 -15.73
CA ARG A 300 -28.14 -22.28 -16.74
C ARG A 300 -29.58 -22.80 -16.57
N PRO A 301 -30.40 -22.85 -17.62
CA PRO A 301 -31.71 -23.46 -17.53
C PRO A 301 -31.59 -24.97 -17.30
N GLU A 302 -32.40 -25.51 -16.40
CA GLU A 302 -32.60 -26.94 -16.14
C GLU A 302 -34.03 -27.30 -16.55
N TYR A 303 -34.13 -27.99 -17.67
CA TYR A 303 -35.41 -28.43 -18.22
C TYR A 303 -35.91 -29.65 -17.45
N ARG A 304 -37.12 -29.57 -16.88
CA ARG A 304 -37.77 -30.63 -16.13
C ARG A 304 -39.03 -31.09 -16.86
N ALA A 305 -39.58 -32.24 -16.45
CA ALA A 305 -40.84 -32.74 -17.00
C ALA A 305 -41.99 -31.75 -16.81
N ARG A 306 -43.02 -31.85 -17.68
CA ARG A 306 -44.23 -31.01 -17.65
C ARG A 306 -43.96 -29.51 -17.89
N GLY A 307 -43.02 -29.18 -18.78
CA GLY A 307 -42.74 -27.79 -19.19
C GLY A 307 -42.14 -26.90 -18.09
N ARG A 308 -41.68 -27.46 -16.96
CA ARG A 308 -41.07 -26.69 -15.86
C ARG A 308 -39.60 -26.40 -16.18
N VAL A 309 -39.18 -25.15 -16.03
CA VAL A 309 -37.79 -24.74 -16.22
C VAL A 309 -37.26 -24.11 -14.94
N ASN A 310 -36.27 -24.76 -14.32
CA ASN A 310 -35.55 -24.21 -13.19
C ASN A 310 -34.29 -23.47 -13.67
N ILE A 311 -33.73 -22.59 -12.84
CA ILE A 311 -32.45 -21.92 -13.14
C ILE A 311 -31.38 -22.46 -12.19
N LEU A 312 -30.49 -23.31 -12.71
CA LEU A 312 -29.28 -23.72 -12.01
C LEU A 312 -28.30 -22.55 -11.92
N ARG A 313 -27.74 -22.36 -10.73
CA ARG A 313 -26.76 -21.30 -10.44
C ARG A 313 -25.41 -21.93 -10.07
N PRO A 314 -24.55 -22.28 -11.04
CA PRO A 314 -23.23 -22.82 -10.73
C PRO A 314 -22.36 -21.75 -10.04
N PRO A 315 -21.89 -22.01 -8.80
CA PRO A 315 -21.15 -21.04 -8.01
C PRO A 315 -19.69 -20.92 -8.46
N HIS A 316 -19.13 -19.75 -8.19
CA HIS A 316 -17.70 -19.54 -8.01
C HIS A 316 -17.47 -18.97 -6.61
N THR A 317 -16.34 -19.29 -5.99
CA THR A 317 -16.01 -18.83 -4.63
C THR A 317 -14.53 -18.57 -4.46
N GLY A 318 -14.17 -17.56 -3.70
CA GLY A 318 -12.78 -17.24 -3.36
C GLY A 318 -12.54 -17.53 -1.88
N MET A 319 -11.29 -17.77 -1.50
CA MET A 319 -10.87 -17.90 -0.12
C MET A 319 -9.98 -16.71 0.25
N THR A 320 -10.05 -16.27 1.49
CA THR A 320 -9.14 -15.30 2.05
C THR A 320 -8.46 -15.90 3.26
N VAL A 321 -7.14 -15.77 3.32
CA VAL A 321 -6.30 -16.30 4.38
C VAL A 321 -5.58 -15.14 5.05
N LEU A 322 -5.61 -15.11 6.38
CA LEU A 322 -4.83 -14.19 7.21
C LEU A 322 -3.67 -14.96 7.82
N LEU A 323 -2.46 -14.64 7.36
CA LEU A 323 -1.22 -15.18 7.87
C LEU A 323 -0.66 -14.25 8.96
N LYS A 324 -0.17 -14.85 10.04
CA LYS A 324 0.51 -14.16 11.15
C LYS A 324 1.71 -14.98 11.59
N GLU A 325 2.55 -14.35 12.40
CA GLU A 325 3.72 -14.98 13.02
C GLU A 325 3.37 -15.57 14.39
N GLU A 326 4.04 -16.66 14.81
CA GLU A 326 3.84 -17.30 16.12
C GLU A 326 4.05 -16.34 17.31
N LYS A 327 4.78 -15.22 17.13
CA LYS A 327 4.81 -14.09 18.07
C LYS A 327 3.42 -13.65 18.55
N THR A 328 2.44 -13.58 17.64
CA THR A 328 1.05 -13.24 17.98
C THR A 328 0.43 -14.27 18.93
N ARG A 329 0.71 -15.56 18.74
CA ARG A 329 0.20 -16.63 19.61
C ARG A 329 0.81 -16.57 20.99
N THR A 330 2.12 -16.32 21.08
CA THR A 330 2.80 -16.12 22.36
C THR A 330 2.18 -14.97 23.13
N ARG A 331 1.91 -13.82 22.47
CA ARG A 331 1.19 -12.71 23.13
C ARG A 331 -0.20 -13.13 23.58
N GLU A 332 -1.01 -13.74 22.71
CA GLU A 332 -2.37 -14.15 23.07
C GLU A 332 -2.39 -15.17 24.21
N GLN A 333 -1.39 -16.05 24.27
CA GLN A 333 -1.23 -17.00 25.35
C GLN A 333 -0.90 -16.29 26.66
N ARG A 334 0.08 -15.36 26.65
CA ARG A 334 0.41 -14.53 27.82
C ARG A 334 -0.82 -13.75 28.32
N GLU A 335 -1.56 -13.11 27.42
CA GLU A 335 -2.80 -12.39 27.78
C GLU A 335 -3.88 -13.33 28.36
N LYS A 336 -3.99 -14.56 27.86
CA LYS A 336 -4.91 -15.58 28.40
C LYS A 336 -4.47 -16.06 29.77
N GLU A 337 -3.18 -16.27 29.98
CA GLU A 337 -2.58 -16.68 31.25
C GLU A 337 -2.74 -15.57 32.29
N GLU A 338 -2.37 -14.33 31.97
CA GLU A 338 -2.61 -13.16 32.83
C GLU A 338 -4.08 -13.00 33.19
N LYS A 339 -4.99 -13.18 32.21
CA LYS A 339 -6.44 -13.15 32.46
C LYS A 339 -6.88 -14.31 33.35
N ALA A 340 -6.29 -15.50 33.21
CA ALA A 340 -6.57 -16.65 34.05
C ALA A 340 -6.06 -16.44 35.49
N ILE A 341 -4.83 -15.96 35.65
CA ILE A 341 -4.21 -15.58 36.92
C ILE A 341 -5.08 -14.52 37.61
N ARG A 342 -5.49 -13.46 36.89
CA ARG A 342 -6.40 -12.43 37.40
C ARG A 342 -7.76 -12.97 37.83
N LYS A 343 -8.28 -14.01 37.18
CA LYS A 343 -9.53 -14.66 37.58
C LYS A 343 -9.37 -15.55 38.82
N ARG A 344 -8.23 -16.25 38.94
CA ARG A 344 -7.91 -17.13 40.08
C ARG A 344 -7.62 -16.34 41.35
N LEU A 345 -6.77 -15.32 41.24
CA LEU A 345 -6.32 -14.49 42.38
C LEU A 345 -7.24 -13.29 42.64
N GLY A 346 -8.12 -12.95 41.71
CA GLY A 346 -9.01 -11.80 41.84
C GLY A 346 -10.28 -12.08 42.64
N LYS A 347 -11.07 -11.01 42.85
CA LYS A 347 -12.38 -11.06 43.51
C LYS A 347 -13.40 -12.00 42.84
N ASN A 348 -13.16 -12.40 41.59
CA ASN A 348 -14.00 -13.33 40.83
C ASN A 348 -13.57 -14.80 41.01
N MET A 349 -12.69 -15.09 41.98
CA MET A 349 -12.45 -16.46 42.42
C MET A 349 -13.78 -17.07 42.86
N TRP A 350 -14.01 -18.34 42.52
CA TRP A 350 -15.16 -19.06 43.02
C TRP A 350 -15.06 -19.17 44.55
N THR A 351 -16.05 -18.62 45.24
CA THR A 351 -16.21 -18.74 46.69
C THR A 351 -17.44 -19.58 47.00
N GLN A 352 -17.43 -20.27 48.15
CA GLN A 352 -18.56 -21.11 48.56
C GLN A 352 -19.84 -20.29 48.75
N LEU A 353 -19.72 -19.11 49.37
CA LEU A 353 -20.82 -18.18 49.60
C LEU A 353 -20.47 -16.81 49.00
N PRO A 354 -20.93 -16.51 47.77
CA PRO A 354 -20.62 -15.24 47.10
C PRO A 354 -21.58 -14.12 47.52
N ASP A 355 -21.05 -12.94 47.83
CA ASP A 355 -21.83 -11.73 48.08
C ASP A 355 -22.43 -11.20 46.78
N ARG A 356 -23.62 -11.69 46.43
CA ARG A 356 -24.38 -11.20 45.27
C ARG A 356 -25.10 -9.91 45.68
N PRO A 357 -24.97 -8.80 44.93
CA PRO A 357 -25.69 -7.59 45.24
C PRO A 357 -27.21 -7.84 45.10
N ILE A 358 -27.98 -7.34 46.07
CA ILE A 358 -29.45 -7.31 45.95
C ILE A 358 -29.79 -6.27 44.89
N ILE A 359 -30.32 -6.72 43.76
CA ILE A 359 -30.57 -5.89 42.57
C ILE A 359 -31.87 -5.07 42.74
N SER A 360 -32.77 -5.50 43.62
CA SER A 360 -34.03 -4.79 43.91
C SER A 360 -33.81 -3.61 44.84
N GLN A 361 -34.38 -2.45 44.50
CA GLN A 361 -34.42 -1.28 45.37
C GLN A 361 -35.65 -1.34 46.29
N SER A 362 -35.42 -1.31 47.60
CA SER A 362 -36.46 -1.18 48.63
C SER A 362 -36.73 0.31 48.91
N GLN A 363 -38.00 0.70 49.05
CA GLN A 363 -38.43 2.03 49.53
C GLN A 363 -38.63 2.07 51.05
N GLN A 364 -38.53 0.92 51.72
CA GLN A 364 -38.73 0.80 53.16
C GLN A 364 -37.38 0.81 53.88
N THR A 365 -37.26 1.67 54.87
CA THR A 365 -36.13 1.74 55.80
C THR A 365 -36.46 0.86 57.01
N TYR A 366 -35.65 -0.18 57.25
CA TYR A 366 -35.75 -0.95 58.49
C TYR A 366 -34.99 -0.19 59.59
N LEU A 367 -35.68 0.13 60.71
CA LEU A 367 -35.15 0.84 61.89
C LEU A 367 -34.27 -0.04 62.78
#